data_AF-A0A8T2UDI2-F1
#
_entry.id   AF-A0A8T2UDI2-F1
#
_cell.length_a   1.000
_cell.length_b   1.000
_cell.length_c   1.000
_cell.angle_alpha   90.00
_cell.angle_beta   90.00
_cell.angle_gamma   90.00
#
_symmetry.space_group_name_H-M   'P 1'
#
loop_
_entity.id
_entity.type
_entity.pdbx_description
1 polymer ?
#
loop_
_entity_poly.entity_id
_entity_poly.type
_entity_poly.pdbx_seq_one_letter_code
_entity_poly.pdbx_strand_id
1 'polypeptide(L)'
;MYAKCGELSKAYEVLQEASSSDVVSWSALISGCAQQGKGEEALKCFEQMQNKGFSPNSVTYSCVLKACGCIGALEKGEQIHQEIAQQGLLEKRMPIGNTAVDMYAKCGELSKAYEVLQEASSSDVVSWSALISGCAQQGKGEEALKCFEQMQNKGLSPNSVTYSCVLKACGCIGALEKGEQIHQEIAQQGLLEKNDLLFVAAVDMYAKCGELSKAYEVLQEASSSDVVSWSALISGCAQQGKGEEALKCFEQMQNKGLSPNSVTYSCVLKACGCIGALEKGEQIHQEIAQQGLLEKRYHPWQCTCEYVWKMWEYYDGREGVCRFATT
;
A
#
# COMPACT_ATOMS: atom_id res chain seq x y z
N MET A 1 10.89 -15.07 22.71
CA MET A 1 11.06 -16.15 21.72
C MET A 1 9.72 -16.49 21.09
N TYR A 2 8.75 -16.99 21.85
CA TYR A 2 7.40 -17.34 21.38
C TYR A 2 6.71 -16.26 20.53
N ALA A 3 6.70 -14.99 20.99
CA ALA A 3 6.07 -13.89 20.26
C ALA A 3 6.73 -13.55 18.90
N LYS A 4 8.02 -13.85 18.72
CA LYS A 4 8.69 -13.69 17.41
C LYS A 4 8.40 -14.86 16.46
N CYS A 5 7.97 -16.00 16.98
CA CYS A 5 7.73 -17.23 16.23
C CYS A 5 6.25 -17.46 15.87
N GLY A 6 5.37 -16.47 16.03
CA GLY A 6 3.93 -16.63 15.74
C GLY A 6 3.10 -17.20 16.90
N GLU A 7 3.75 -17.77 17.91
CA GLU A 7 3.11 -18.49 19.02
C GLU A 7 2.66 -17.53 20.14
N LEU A 8 1.76 -16.60 19.82
CA LEU A 8 1.34 -15.54 20.74
C LEU A 8 0.54 -16.05 21.94
N SER A 9 -0.27 -17.10 21.79
CA SER A 9 -0.99 -17.71 22.91
C SER A 9 -0.03 -18.27 23.95
N LYS A 10 1.00 -19.01 23.52
CA LYS A 10 2.07 -19.52 24.40
C LYS A 10 2.89 -18.39 25.01
N ALA A 11 3.15 -17.33 24.24
CA ALA A 11 3.86 -16.16 24.76
C ALA A 11 3.06 -15.48 25.88
N TYR A 12 1.73 -15.44 25.77
CA TYR A 12 0.83 -14.88 26.77
C TYR A 12 0.71 -15.77 28.01
N GLU A 13 0.56 -17.09 27.83
CA GLU A 13 0.54 -18.08 28.91
C GLU A 13 1.80 -17.99 29.78
N VAL A 14 2.97 -18.03 29.14
CA VAL A 14 4.27 -17.91 29.84
C VAL A 14 4.40 -16.58 30.57
N LEU A 15 3.83 -15.49 30.04
CA LEU A 15 3.86 -14.17 30.68
C LEU A 15 2.95 -14.10 31.92
N GLN A 16 1.82 -14.80 31.91
CA GLN A 16 0.89 -14.84 33.05
C GLN A 16 1.38 -15.78 34.16
N GLU A 17 2.05 -16.87 33.79
CA GLU A 17 2.64 -17.83 34.74
C GLU A 17 3.96 -17.31 35.36
N ALA A 18 4.66 -16.40 34.66
CA ALA A 18 5.88 -15.81 35.16
C ALA A 18 5.63 -14.86 36.33
N SER A 19 6.02 -15.28 37.53
CA SER A 19 6.00 -14.47 38.77
C SER A 19 6.84 -13.19 38.70
N SER A 20 7.63 -13.00 37.63
CA SER A 20 8.57 -11.90 37.41
C SER A 20 8.39 -11.23 36.04
N SER A 21 7.16 -11.10 35.54
CA SER A 21 6.91 -10.32 34.31
C SER A 21 7.42 -8.89 34.49
N ASP A 22 8.30 -8.44 33.59
CA ASP A 22 8.89 -7.10 33.63
C ASP A 22 8.55 -6.30 32.36
N VAL A 23 8.97 -5.03 32.31
CA VAL A 23 8.75 -4.13 31.16
C VAL A 23 9.30 -4.73 29.86
N VAL A 24 10.41 -5.47 29.93
CA VAL A 24 11.06 -6.10 28.77
C VAL A 24 10.17 -7.20 28.20
N SER A 25 9.60 -8.04 29.06
CA SER A 25 8.73 -9.15 28.67
C SER A 25 7.45 -8.65 27.99
N TRP A 26 6.80 -7.61 28.54
CA TRP A 26 5.65 -6.94 27.92
C TRP A 26 6.01 -6.28 26.58
N SER A 27 7.13 -5.56 26.52
CA SER A 27 7.61 -4.91 25.29
C SER A 27 7.88 -5.93 24.18
N ALA A 28 8.44 -7.10 24.53
CA ALA A 28 8.71 -8.17 23.59
C ALA A 28 7.41 -8.80 23.05
N LEU A 29 6.39 -8.97 23.89
CA LEU A 29 5.08 -9.48 23.48
C LEU A 29 4.38 -8.50 22.52
N ILE A 30 4.30 -7.22 22.91
CA ILE A 30 3.68 -6.15 22.11
C ILE A 30 4.40 -6.01 20.76
N SER A 31 5.72 -6.03 20.76
CA SER A 31 6.52 -5.99 19.53
C SER A 31 6.26 -7.20 18.63
N GLY A 32 6.09 -8.40 19.20
CA GLY A 32 5.76 -9.61 18.44
C GLY A 32 4.37 -9.53 17.80
N CYS A 33 3.37 -9.04 18.54
CA CYS A 33 2.02 -8.78 18.00
C CYS A 33 2.06 -7.79 16.83
N ALA A 34 2.72 -6.64 17.02
CA ALA A 34 2.82 -5.59 16.01
C ALA A 34 3.56 -6.06 14.73
N GLN A 35 4.58 -6.90 14.87
CA GLN A 35 5.31 -7.48 13.73
C GLN A 35 4.47 -8.47 12.91
N GLN A 36 3.50 -9.13 13.53
CA GLN A 36 2.59 -10.07 12.87
C GLN A 36 1.32 -9.40 12.33
N GLY A 37 1.21 -8.08 12.37
CA GLY A 37 0.00 -7.35 11.97
C GLY A 37 -1.18 -7.50 12.93
N LYS A 38 -0.96 -8.10 14.11
CA LYS A 38 -1.97 -8.30 15.16
C LYS A 38 -2.10 -7.06 16.04
N GLY A 39 -2.57 -5.98 15.43
CA GLY A 39 -2.59 -4.66 16.04
C GLY A 39 -3.53 -4.57 17.25
N GLU A 40 -4.70 -5.22 17.19
CA GLU A 40 -5.63 -5.28 18.32
C GLU A 40 -5.03 -5.98 19.53
N GLU A 41 -4.35 -7.11 19.33
CA GLU A 41 -3.68 -7.85 20.39
C GLU A 41 -2.52 -7.07 20.99
N ALA A 42 -1.78 -6.31 20.16
CA ALA A 42 -0.74 -5.40 20.65
C ALA A 42 -1.32 -4.35 21.60
N LEU A 43 -2.47 -3.77 21.27
CA LEU A 43 -3.15 -2.77 22.12
C LEU A 43 -3.71 -3.40 23.40
N LYS A 44 -4.32 -4.59 23.32
CA LYS A 44 -4.77 -5.33 24.51
C LYS A 44 -3.61 -5.62 25.48
N CYS A 45 -2.45 -6.02 24.95
CA CYS A 45 -1.26 -6.25 25.78
C CYS A 45 -0.74 -4.96 26.41
N PHE A 46 -0.80 -3.83 25.68
CA PHE A 46 -0.41 -2.52 26.20
C PHE A 46 -1.29 -2.05 27.36
N GLU A 47 -2.61 -2.19 27.23
CA GLU A 47 -3.56 -1.83 28.30
C GLU A 47 -3.34 -2.71 29.54
N GLN A 48 -3.08 -4.01 29.37
CA GLN A 48 -2.76 -4.89 30.48
C GLN A 48 -1.44 -4.53 31.17
N MET A 49 -0.41 -4.15 30.39
CA MET A 49 0.86 -3.67 30.92
C MET A 49 0.64 -2.44 31.81
N GLN A 50 -0.12 -1.45 31.34
CA GLN A 50 -0.45 -0.25 32.10
C GLN A 50 -1.29 -0.57 33.35
N ASN A 51 -2.30 -1.44 33.24
CA ASN A 51 -3.15 -1.87 34.35
C ASN A 51 -2.38 -2.61 35.46
N LYS A 52 -1.29 -3.30 35.11
CA LYS A 52 -0.37 -3.93 36.08
C LYS A 52 0.67 -2.94 36.65
N GLY A 53 0.59 -1.65 36.30
CA GLY A 53 1.45 -0.59 36.84
C GLY A 53 2.81 -0.48 36.15
N PHE A 54 3.03 -1.14 35.02
CA PHE A 54 4.30 -1.04 34.29
C PHE A 54 4.28 0.18 33.36
N SER A 55 5.29 1.06 33.51
CA SER A 55 5.46 2.20 32.62
C SER A 55 5.94 1.73 31.23
N PRO A 56 5.24 2.09 30.14
CA PRO A 56 5.73 1.87 28.79
C PRO A 56 7.06 2.59 28.55
N ASN A 57 7.91 1.98 27.71
CA ASN A 57 9.15 2.62 27.26
C ASN A 57 9.02 3.04 25.79
N SER A 58 10.07 3.66 25.25
CA SER A 58 10.11 4.13 23.85
C SER A 58 9.81 3.02 22.83
N VAL A 59 10.30 1.80 23.07
CA VAL A 59 10.06 0.66 22.17
C VAL A 59 8.59 0.25 22.23
N THR A 60 8.02 0.20 23.44
CA THR A 60 6.59 -0.07 23.62
C THR A 60 5.74 0.93 22.85
N TYR A 61 5.99 2.23 23.03
CA TYR A 61 5.27 3.31 22.34
C TYR A 61 5.35 3.21 20.82
N SER A 62 6.55 3.00 20.26
CA SER A 62 6.70 2.80 18.82
C SER A 62 5.91 1.59 18.32
N CYS A 63 5.88 0.48 19.07
CA CYS A 63 5.13 -0.69 18.65
C CYS A 63 3.62 -0.44 18.66
N VAL A 64 3.08 0.24 19.69
CA VAL A 64 1.64 0.49 19.79
C VAL A 64 1.15 1.58 18.85
N LEU A 65 1.95 2.61 18.57
CA LEU A 65 1.63 3.60 17.53
C LEU A 65 1.58 2.94 16.14
N LYS A 66 2.56 2.07 15.84
CA LYS A 66 2.55 1.28 14.60
C LYS A 66 1.32 0.39 14.52
N ALA A 67 0.94 -0.27 15.62
CA ALA A 67 -0.28 -1.07 15.68
C ALA A 67 -1.54 -0.23 15.41
N CYS A 68 -1.64 0.97 16.00
CA CYS A 68 -2.74 1.90 15.76
C CYS A 68 -2.85 2.26 14.27
N GLY A 69 -1.72 2.62 13.63
CA GLY A 69 -1.69 2.94 12.21
C GLY A 69 -2.10 1.76 11.31
N CYS A 70 -1.70 0.54 11.67
CA CYS A 70 -2.07 -0.66 10.90
C CYS A 70 -3.57 -0.98 10.95
N ILE A 71 -4.24 -0.73 12.08
CA ILE A 71 -5.67 -1.05 12.27
C ILE A 71 -6.58 0.18 12.12
N GLY A 72 -6.02 1.36 11.86
CA GLY A 72 -6.77 2.61 11.77
C GLY A 72 -7.32 3.11 13.11
N ALA A 73 -6.74 2.71 14.26
CA ALA A 73 -7.21 3.13 15.59
C ALA A 73 -6.72 4.54 15.97
N LEU A 74 -7.26 5.55 15.27
CA LEU A 74 -6.85 6.93 15.40
C LEU A 74 -6.99 7.47 16.83
N GLU A 75 -8.16 7.30 17.46
CA GLU A 75 -8.42 7.83 18.81
C GLU A 75 -7.41 7.29 19.84
N LYS A 76 -7.10 5.99 19.77
CA LYS A 76 -6.10 5.37 20.64
C LYS A 76 -4.70 5.87 20.32
N GLY A 77 -4.37 6.04 19.04
CA GLY A 77 -3.12 6.61 18.58
C GLY A 77 -2.89 8.03 19.11
N GLU A 78 -3.94 8.87 19.12
CA GLU A 78 -3.91 10.22 19.67
C GLU A 78 -3.70 10.25 21.19
N GLN A 79 -4.40 9.38 21.92
CA GLN A 79 -4.21 9.24 23.38
C GLN A 79 -2.75 8.85 23.70
N ILE A 80 -2.21 7.88 22.98
CA ILE A 80 -0.82 7.44 23.15
C ILE A 80 0.15 8.57 22.77
N HIS A 81 -0.11 9.29 21.68
CA HIS A 81 0.71 10.42 21.26
C HIS A 81 0.76 11.53 22.33
N GLN A 82 -0.39 11.85 22.94
CA GLN A 82 -0.46 12.79 24.06
C GLN A 82 0.31 12.31 25.29
N GLU A 83 0.21 11.01 25.65
CA GLU A 83 0.98 10.41 26.74
C GLU A 83 2.50 10.54 26.51
N ILE A 84 2.96 10.31 25.28
CA ILE A 84 4.37 10.46 24.88
C ILE A 84 4.81 11.93 24.97
N ALA A 85 3.95 12.87 24.53
CA ALA A 85 4.21 14.30 24.59
C ALA A 85 4.36 14.78 26.05
N GLN A 86 3.47 14.36 26.95
CA GLN A 86 3.53 14.68 28.38
C GLN A 86 4.81 14.16 29.04
N GLN A 87 5.38 13.05 28.55
CA GLN A 87 6.65 12.51 29.03
C GLN A 87 7.89 13.18 28.40
N GLY A 88 7.70 14.13 27.47
CA GLY A 88 8.76 14.81 26.75
C GLY A 88 9.62 13.86 25.90
N LEU A 89 9.03 12.77 25.40
CA LEU A 89 9.75 11.73 24.66
C LEU A 89 9.80 12.00 23.14
N LEU A 90 8.93 12.86 22.61
CA LEU A 90 8.87 13.21 21.18
C LEU A 90 10.15 13.90 20.69
N GLU A 91 10.56 14.98 21.35
CA GLU A 91 11.74 15.76 20.97
C GLU A 91 13.06 15.01 21.23
N LYS A 92 13.06 14.08 22.20
CA LYS A 92 14.27 13.37 22.65
C LYS A 92 14.60 12.15 21.81
N ARG A 93 13.66 11.61 21.02
CA ARG A 93 13.81 10.32 20.32
C ARG A 93 13.17 10.33 18.94
N MET A 94 13.98 10.64 17.92
CA MET A 94 13.57 10.62 16.49
C MET A 94 12.71 9.42 16.08
N PRO A 95 12.99 8.16 16.50
CA PRO A 95 12.18 7.02 16.07
C PRO A 95 10.70 7.10 16.48
N ILE A 96 10.38 7.73 17.62
CA ILE A 96 8.99 7.85 18.09
C ILE A 96 8.23 8.88 17.26
N GLY A 97 8.84 10.05 16.99
CA GLY A 97 8.26 11.08 16.12
C GLY A 97 7.94 10.52 14.73
N ASN A 98 8.87 9.80 14.12
CA ASN A 98 8.66 9.15 12.82
C ASN A 98 7.51 8.13 12.86
N THR A 99 7.36 7.41 13.97
CA THR A 99 6.27 6.45 14.14
C THR A 99 4.93 7.14 14.32
N ALA A 100 4.89 8.29 15.02
CA ALA A 100 3.68 9.09 15.16
C ALA A 100 3.23 9.67 13.81
N VAL A 101 4.16 10.18 12.99
CA VAL A 101 3.88 10.61 11.60
C VAL A 101 3.29 9.46 10.78
N ASP A 102 3.92 8.28 10.79
CA ASP A 102 3.42 7.09 10.07
C ASP A 102 2.02 6.67 10.55
N MET A 103 1.76 6.72 11.86
CA MET A 103 0.46 6.39 12.44
C MET A 103 -0.63 7.33 11.93
N TYR A 104 -0.46 8.65 12.06
CA TYR A 104 -1.43 9.63 11.57
C TYR A 104 -1.65 9.52 10.05
N ALA A 105 -0.56 9.34 9.29
CA ALA A 105 -0.62 9.24 7.84
C ALA A 105 -1.43 8.01 7.39
N LYS A 106 -1.26 6.86 8.05
CA LYS A 106 -2.06 5.65 7.79
C LYS A 106 -3.51 5.77 8.23
N CYS A 107 -3.77 6.49 9.32
CA CYS A 107 -5.12 6.80 9.76
C CYS A 107 -5.82 7.87 8.90
N GLY A 108 -5.13 8.48 7.92
CA GLY A 108 -5.70 9.49 7.02
C GLY A 108 -5.63 10.93 7.54
N GLU A 109 -5.14 11.13 8.77
CA GLU A 109 -4.97 12.43 9.42
C GLU A 109 -3.67 13.12 9.00
N LEU A 110 -3.57 13.43 7.70
CA LEU A 110 -2.35 13.97 7.09
C LEU A 110 -1.97 15.35 7.63
N SER A 111 -2.94 16.16 8.05
CA SER A 111 -2.67 17.45 8.71
C SER A 111 -1.93 17.26 10.03
N LYS A 112 -2.39 16.34 10.89
CA LYS A 112 -1.71 15.99 12.15
C LYS A 112 -0.34 15.35 11.89
N ALA A 113 -0.25 14.49 10.87
CA ALA A 113 1.04 13.92 10.46
C ALA A 113 2.06 15.01 10.07
N TYR A 114 1.61 16.05 9.35
CA TYR A 114 2.45 17.18 8.99
C TYR A 114 2.81 18.05 10.20
N GLU A 115 1.88 18.31 11.11
CA GLU A 115 2.15 19.06 12.36
C GLU A 115 3.26 18.38 13.18
N VAL A 116 3.13 17.07 13.43
CA VAL A 116 4.15 16.29 14.16
C VAL A 116 5.50 16.29 13.43
N LEU A 117 5.49 16.26 12.10
CA LEU A 117 6.71 16.36 11.30
C LEU A 117 7.41 17.72 11.47
N GLN A 118 6.67 18.81 11.59
CA GLN A 118 7.24 20.15 11.80
C GLN A 118 7.71 20.37 13.24
N GLU A 119 7.02 19.79 14.22
CA GLU A 119 7.43 19.81 15.63
C GLU A 119 8.73 19.00 15.86
N ALA A 120 8.93 17.95 15.06
CA ALA A 120 10.18 17.20 15.04
C ALA A 120 11.32 18.07 14.48
N SER A 121 12.11 18.67 15.37
CA SER A 121 13.27 19.54 15.07
C SER A 121 14.36 18.88 14.21
N SER A 122 14.24 17.59 13.91
CA SER A 122 15.13 16.81 13.05
C SER A 122 14.36 15.83 12.14
N SER A 123 13.38 16.32 11.38
CA SER A 123 12.69 15.51 10.36
C SER A 123 13.71 14.91 9.38
N ASP A 124 13.82 13.58 9.33
CA ASP A 124 14.74 12.85 8.46
C ASP A 124 14.02 12.26 7.24
N VAL A 125 14.78 11.58 6.36
CA VAL A 125 14.24 10.90 5.18
C VAL A 125 13.08 9.96 5.54
N VAL A 126 13.14 9.27 6.67
CA VAL A 126 12.12 8.30 7.09
C VAL A 126 10.78 8.99 7.39
N SER A 127 10.82 10.10 8.12
CA SER A 127 9.62 10.88 8.46
C SER A 127 8.91 11.45 7.21
N TRP A 128 9.68 11.99 6.26
CA TRP A 128 9.14 12.47 4.97
C TRP A 128 8.63 11.33 4.09
N SER A 129 9.36 10.22 4.00
CA SER A 129 8.90 9.02 3.27
C SER A 129 7.56 8.52 3.81
N ALA A 130 7.37 8.50 5.14
CA ALA A 130 6.13 8.05 5.77
C ALA A 130 4.94 8.96 5.40
N LEU A 131 5.13 10.28 5.49
CA LEU A 131 4.08 11.24 5.12
C LEU A 131 3.71 11.13 3.62
N ILE A 132 4.71 11.11 2.73
CA ILE A 132 4.51 10.97 1.28
C ILE A 132 3.79 9.66 0.96
N SER A 133 4.18 8.56 1.60
CA SER A 133 3.52 7.26 1.41
C SER A 133 2.06 7.29 1.85
N GLY A 134 1.76 7.91 3.01
CA GLY A 134 0.39 8.09 3.46
C GLY A 134 -0.44 8.93 2.50
N CYS A 135 0.08 10.06 2.00
CA CYS A 135 -0.58 10.86 0.96
C CYS A 135 -0.90 10.01 -0.27
N ALA A 136 0.08 9.26 -0.79
CA ALA A 136 -0.09 8.41 -1.96
C ALA A 136 -1.09 7.26 -1.74
N GLN A 137 -1.16 6.69 -0.53
CA GLN A 137 -2.12 5.65 -0.17
C GLN A 137 -3.56 6.18 -0.09
N GLN A 138 -3.73 7.43 0.36
CA GLN A 138 -5.03 8.10 0.46
C GLN A 138 -5.48 8.76 -0.85
N GLY A 139 -4.78 8.52 -1.97
CA GLY A 139 -5.09 9.13 -3.27
C GLY A 139 -4.80 10.64 -3.35
N LYS A 140 -4.11 11.21 -2.36
CA LYS A 140 -3.76 12.63 -2.27
C LYS A 140 -2.44 12.91 -2.99
N GLY A 141 -2.46 12.72 -4.31
CA GLY A 141 -1.24 12.78 -5.14
C GLY A 141 -0.58 14.16 -5.16
N GLU A 142 -1.38 15.23 -5.19
CA GLU A 142 -0.88 16.62 -5.14
C GLU A 142 -0.13 16.91 -3.84
N GLU A 143 -0.69 16.49 -2.70
CA GLU A 143 -0.05 16.62 -1.39
C GLU A 143 1.23 15.79 -1.29
N ALA A 144 1.25 14.59 -1.89
CA ALA A 144 2.46 13.76 -1.95
C ALA A 144 3.59 14.48 -2.70
N LEU A 145 3.29 15.11 -3.83
CA LEU A 145 4.28 15.87 -4.61
C LEU A 145 4.75 17.14 -3.89
N LYS A 146 3.85 17.88 -3.24
CA LYS A 146 4.23 19.03 -2.41
C LYS A 146 5.16 18.62 -1.27
N CYS A 147 4.89 17.49 -0.61
CA CYS A 147 5.77 16.97 0.44
C CYS A 147 7.14 16.55 -0.11
N PHE A 148 7.17 15.92 -1.29
CA PHE A 148 8.41 15.57 -1.98
C PHE A 148 9.28 16.78 -2.31
N GLU A 149 8.68 17.85 -2.84
CA GLU A 149 9.40 19.09 -3.13
C GLU A 149 9.94 19.75 -1.84
N GLN A 150 9.15 19.75 -0.76
CA GLN A 150 9.62 20.26 0.54
C GLN A 150 10.78 19.43 1.11
N MET A 151 10.72 18.10 0.96
CA MET A 151 11.81 17.19 1.34
C MET A 151 13.10 17.53 0.57
N GLN A 152 13.01 17.70 -0.75
CA GLN A 152 14.16 18.07 -1.60
C GLN A 152 14.70 19.47 -1.25
N ASN A 153 13.82 20.45 -1.00
CA ASN A 153 14.20 21.81 -0.60
C ASN A 153 14.92 21.86 0.76
N LYS A 154 14.67 20.88 1.64
CA LYS A 154 15.43 20.69 2.89
C LYS A 154 16.79 19.99 2.68
N GLY A 155 17.16 19.68 1.44
CA GLY A 155 18.40 18.98 1.10
C GLY A 155 18.37 17.49 1.43
N LEU A 156 17.19 16.90 1.67
CA LEU A 156 17.05 15.47 1.97
C LEU A 156 16.90 14.68 0.67
N SER A 157 17.80 13.73 0.44
CA SER A 157 17.75 12.85 -0.74
C SER A 157 16.62 11.81 -0.61
N PRO A 158 15.70 11.73 -1.57
CA PRO A 158 14.68 10.68 -1.59
C PRO A 158 15.29 9.28 -1.68
N ASN A 159 14.65 8.31 -1.02
CA ASN A 159 14.99 6.89 -1.15
C ASN A 159 14.07 6.19 -2.16
N SER A 160 14.31 4.92 -2.44
CA SER A 160 13.50 4.12 -3.39
C SER A 160 12.02 4.04 -3.00
N VAL A 161 11.70 4.01 -1.70
CA VAL A 161 10.31 4.00 -1.24
C VAL A 161 9.63 5.34 -1.56
N THR A 162 10.31 6.46 -1.30
CA THR A 162 9.80 7.80 -1.64
C THR A 162 9.55 7.91 -3.13
N TYR A 163 10.53 7.57 -3.97
CA TYR A 163 10.41 7.61 -5.43
C TYR A 163 9.24 6.77 -5.95
N SER A 164 9.08 5.55 -5.45
CA SER A 164 7.95 4.69 -5.82
C SER A 164 6.61 5.34 -5.47
N CYS A 165 6.51 5.96 -4.29
CA CYS A 165 5.28 6.65 -3.86
C CYS A 165 4.96 7.87 -4.72
N VAL A 166 5.95 8.68 -5.09
CA VAL A 166 5.72 9.88 -5.92
C VAL A 166 5.46 9.56 -7.38
N LEU A 167 6.07 8.51 -7.94
CA LEU A 167 5.71 8.00 -9.27
C LEU A 167 4.26 7.52 -9.30
N LYS A 168 3.85 6.75 -8.28
CA LYS A 168 2.46 6.33 -8.11
C LYS A 168 1.52 7.54 -8.00
N ALA A 169 1.90 8.55 -7.22
CA ALA A 169 1.14 9.78 -7.09
C ALA A 169 0.96 10.50 -8.44
N CYS A 170 2.03 10.64 -9.24
CA CYS A 170 1.98 11.19 -10.58
C CYS A 170 1.00 10.43 -11.47
N GLY A 171 1.07 9.09 -11.48
CA GLY A 171 0.15 8.25 -12.25
C GLY A 171 -1.31 8.45 -11.83
N CYS A 172 -1.59 8.56 -10.53
CA CYS A 172 -2.94 8.76 -10.02
C CYS A 172 -3.56 10.11 -10.43
N ILE A 173 -2.77 11.18 -10.50
CA ILE A 173 -3.25 12.52 -10.84
C ILE A 173 -3.03 12.89 -12.32
N GLY A 174 -2.40 12.01 -13.11
CA GLY A 174 -2.05 12.26 -14.50
C GLY A 174 -0.92 13.29 -14.69
N ALA A 175 -0.05 13.49 -13.70
CA ALA A 175 1.06 14.45 -13.75
C ALA A 175 2.27 13.90 -14.52
N LEU A 176 2.09 13.72 -15.83
CA LEU A 176 3.09 13.10 -16.72
C LEU A 176 4.45 13.83 -16.68
N GLU A 177 4.46 15.15 -16.86
CA GLU A 177 5.71 15.93 -16.94
C GLU A 177 6.54 15.79 -15.65
N LYS A 178 5.90 15.84 -14.49
CA LYS A 178 6.57 15.63 -13.20
C LYS A 178 7.04 14.18 -13.04
N GLY A 179 6.22 13.21 -13.45
CA GLY A 179 6.60 11.79 -13.48
C GLY A 179 7.84 11.53 -14.34
N GLU A 180 7.95 12.18 -15.50
CA GLU A 180 9.12 12.09 -16.38
C GLU A 180 10.38 12.69 -15.74
N GLN A 181 10.27 13.85 -15.11
CA GLN A 181 11.38 14.47 -14.38
C GLN A 181 11.89 13.55 -13.27
N ILE A 182 10.98 12.97 -12.49
CA ILE A 182 11.33 12.04 -11.40
C ILE A 182 11.95 10.75 -11.97
N HIS A 183 11.40 10.20 -13.05
CA HIS A 183 11.97 9.02 -13.69
C HIS A 183 13.40 9.26 -14.21
N GLN A 184 13.64 10.42 -14.81
CA GLN A 184 14.99 10.83 -15.24
C GLN A 184 15.95 11.00 -14.05
N GLU A 185 15.48 11.60 -12.94
CA GLU A 185 16.27 11.72 -11.70
C GLU A 185 16.69 10.33 -11.15
N ILE A 186 15.77 9.36 -11.15
CA ILE A 186 16.03 7.97 -10.74
C ILE A 186 17.04 7.29 -11.66
N ALA A 187 16.89 7.49 -12.98
CA ALA A 187 17.79 6.91 -13.98
C ALA A 187 19.21 7.48 -13.86
N GLN A 188 19.36 8.79 -13.65
CA GLN A 188 20.67 9.43 -13.45
C GLN A 188 21.39 8.93 -12.20
N GLN A 189 20.65 8.50 -11.17
CA GLN A 189 21.22 7.89 -9.96
C GLN A 189 21.56 6.39 -10.15
N GLY A 190 21.25 5.81 -11.31
CA GLY A 190 21.46 4.39 -11.60
C GLY A 190 20.66 3.47 -10.69
N LEU A 191 19.50 3.93 -10.21
CA LEU A 191 18.65 3.19 -9.27
C LEU A 191 17.61 2.32 -9.98
N LEU A 192 17.23 2.65 -11.21
CA LEU A 192 16.17 1.95 -11.95
C LEU A 192 16.51 0.48 -12.19
N GLU A 193 17.71 0.20 -12.70
CA GLU A 193 18.21 -1.15 -13.00
C GLU A 193 18.47 -2.01 -11.74
N LYS A 194 18.58 -1.37 -10.58
CA LYS A 194 18.91 -2.03 -9.30
C LYS A 194 17.69 -2.27 -8.42
N ASN A 195 16.52 -1.78 -8.83
CA ASN A 195 15.36 -1.73 -7.98
C ASN A 195 14.06 -1.99 -8.75
N ASP A 196 13.62 -3.25 -8.74
CA ASP A 196 12.38 -3.71 -9.39
C ASP A 196 11.13 -2.90 -8.95
N LEU A 197 11.10 -2.39 -7.71
CA LEU A 197 9.99 -1.57 -7.23
C LEU A 197 9.91 -0.23 -7.97
N LEU A 198 11.06 0.40 -8.25
CA LEU A 198 11.11 1.66 -9.00
C LEU A 198 10.75 1.44 -10.46
N PHE A 199 11.23 0.33 -11.03
CA PHE A 199 10.89 -0.08 -12.37
C PHE A 199 9.38 -0.24 -12.57
N VAL A 200 8.74 -1.05 -11.72
CA VAL A 200 7.29 -1.26 -11.75
C VAL A 200 6.54 0.07 -11.55
N ALA A 201 7.00 0.92 -10.64
CA ALA A 201 6.37 2.22 -10.38
C ALA A 201 6.46 3.17 -11.59
N ALA A 202 7.56 3.15 -12.34
CA ALA A 202 7.72 3.95 -13.56
C ALA A 202 6.78 3.47 -14.67
N VAL A 203 6.69 2.14 -14.88
CA VAL A 203 5.75 1.54 -15.85
C VAL A 203 4.30 1.89 -15.49
N ASP A 204 3.91 1.71 -14.22
CA ASP A 204 2.56 2.06 -13.73
C ASP A 204 2.24 3.54 -13.92
N MET A 205 3.21 4.43 -13.64
CA MET A 205 3.06 5.87 -13.81
C MET A 205 2.78 6.23 -15.28
N TYR A 206 3.62 5.79 -16.23
CA TYR A 206 3.40 6.08 -17.65
C TYR A 206 2.09 5.49 -18.16
N ALA A 207 1.78 4.26 -17.78
CA ALA A 207 0.56 3.60 -18.20
C ALA A 207 -0.69 4.34 -17.71
N LYS A 208 -0.70 4.79 -16.45
CA LYS A 208 -1.80 5.59 -15.88
C LYS A 208 -1.84 7.02 -16.40
N CYS A 209 -0.73 7.60 -16.83
CA CYS A 209 -0.72 8.88 -17.54
C CYS A 209 -1.14 8.76 -19.02
N GLY A 210 -1.38 7.54 -19.52
CA GLY A 210 -1.81 7.29 -20.90
C GLY A 210 -0.67 7.14 -21.91
N GLU A 211 0.58 7.31 -21.49
CA GLU A 211 1.80 7.20 -22.30
C GLU A 211 2.27 5.74 -22.44
N LEU A 212 1.44 4.92 -23.08
CA LEU A 212 1.68 3.48 -23.22
C LEU A 212 2.98 3.14 -23.96
N SER A 213 3.39 3.96 -24.94
CA SER A 213 4.64 3.75 -25.67
C SER A 213 5.84 3.81 -24.73
N LYS A 214 5.90 4.83 -23.87
CA LYS A 214 6.96 4.97 -22.86
C LYS A 214 6.88 3.86 -21.80
N ALA A 215 5.66 3.50 -21.37
CA ALA A 215 5.47 2.38 -20.44
C ALA A 215 6.02 1.07 -21.02
N TYR A 216 5.83 0.83 -22.33
CA TYR A 216 6.35 -0.34 -23.02
C TYR A 216 7.86 -0.28 -23.24
N GLU A 217 8.42 0.89 -23.58
CA GLU A 217 9.87 1.10 -23.70
C GLU A 217 10.58 0.74 -22.38
N VAL A 218 10.12 1.31 -21.27
CA VAL A 218 10.64 0.97 -19.94
C VAL A 218 10.49 -0.53 -19.69
N LEU A 219 9.34 -1.13 -20.01
CA LEU A 219 9.13 -2.58 -19.82
C LEU A 219 10.15 -3.45 -20.58
N GLN A 220 10.57 -3.04 -21.78
CA GLN A 220 11.53 -3.77 -22.62
C GLN A 220 12.99 -3.57 -22.21
N GLU A 221 13.32 -2.46 -21.55
CA GLU A 221 14.66 -2.20 -21.02
C GLU A 221 15.02 -3.17 -19.87
N ALA A 222 14.03 -3.77 -19.20
CA ALA A 222 14.29 -4.79 -18.20
C ALA A 222 14.66 -6.15 -18.81
N SER A 223 15.82 -6.65 -18.43
CA SER A 223 16.29 -8.01 -18.71
C SER A 223 15.44 -9.13 -18.06
N SER A 224 14.52 -8.79 -17.15
CA SER A 224 13.57 -9.71 -16.53
C SER A 224 12.21 -9.05 -16.22
N SER A 225 11.41 -8.72 -17.25
CA SER A 225 10.02 -8.32 -17.04
C SER A 225 9.22 -9.47 -16.38
N ASP A 226 8.68 -9.25 -15.19
CA ASP A 226 7.96 -10.27 -14.40
C ASP A 226 6.42 -10.08 -14.45
N VAL A 227 5.68 -10.96 -13.78
CA VAL A 227 4.20 -10.90 -13.71
C VAL A 227 3.70 -9.57 -13.16
N VAL A 228 4.41 -8.95 -12.20
CA VAL A 228 4.02 -7.69 -11.57
C VAL A 228 4.10 -6.55 -12.57
N SER A 229 5.20 -6.46 -13.34
CA SER A 229 5.43 -5.41 -14.33
C SER A 229 4.40 -5.43 -15.47
N TRP A 230 4.07 -6.62 -15.98
CA TRP A 230 3.01 -6.78 -16.99
C TRP A 230 1.62 -6.46 -16.43
N SER A 231 1.35 -6.86 -15.19
CA SER A 231 0.07 -6.53 -14.53
C SER A 231 -0.12 -5.03 -14.35
N ALA A 232 0.95 -4.28 -14.05
CA ALA A 232 0.91 -2.83 -13.94
C ALA A 232 0.55 -2.18 -15.29
N LEU A 233 1.20 -2.60 -16.38
CA LEU A 233 0.91 -2.10 -17.74
C LEU A 233 -0.55 -2.37 -18.15
N ILE A 234 -1.02 -3.61 -17.98
CA ILE A 234 -2.40 -4.01 -18.30
C ILE A 234 -3.41 -3.23 -17.46
N SER A 235 -3.14 -3.02 -16.17
CA SER A 235 -3.98 -2.22 -15.28
C SER A 235 -4.08 -0.76 -15.73
N GLY A 236 -2.95 -0.15 -16.10
CA GLY A 236 -2.94 1.22 -16.63
C GLY A 236 -3.75 1.35 -17.92
N CYS A 237 -3.59 0.42 -18.87
CA CYS A 237 -4.40 0.36 -20.09
C CYS A 237 -5.90 0.28 -19.77
N ALA A 238 -6.29 -0.64 -18.89
CA ALA A 238 -7.69 -0.85 -18.50
C ALA A 238 -8.30 0.37 -17.76
N GLN A 239 -7.50 1.12 -17.00
CA GLN A 239 -7.93 2.34 -16.32
C GLN A 239 -8.16 3.50 -17.30
N GLN A 240 -7.34 3.58 -18.34
CA GLN A 240 -7.45 4.59 -19.40
C GLN A 240 -8.50 4.25 -20.47
N GLY A 241 -9.29 3.19 -20.29
CA GLY A 241 -10.28 2.72 -21.27
C GLY A 241 -9.66 2.14 -22.55
N LYS A 242 -8.33 1.93 -22.56
CA LYS A 242 -7.56 1.35 -23.67
C LYS A 242 -7.63 -0.17 -23.63
N GLY A 243 -8.85 -0.70 -23.77
CA GLY A 243 -9.11 -2.12 -23.54
C GLY A 243 -8.48 -3.04 -24.58
N GLU A 244 -8.37 -2.62 -25.83
CA GLU A 244 -7.67 -3.40 -26.86
C GLU A 244 -6.17 -3.54 -26.54
N GLU A 245 -5.53 -2.46 -26.10
CA GLU A 245 -4.13 -2.47 -25.68
C GLU A 245 -3.91 -3.34 -24.45
N ALA A 246 -4.85 -3.33 -23.50
CA ALA A 246 -4.81 -4.21 -22.33
C ALA A 246 -4.85 -5.70 -22.76
N LEU A 247 -5.70 -6.06 -23.72
CA LEU A 247 -5.76 -7.42 -24.26
C LEU A 247 -4.49 -7.82 -25.02
N LYS A 248 -3.93 -6.91 -25.83
CA LYS A 248 -2.66 -7.14 -26.53
C LYS A 248 -1.51 -7.38 -25.54
N CYS A 249 -1.45 -6.60 -24.46
CA CYS A 249 -0.44 -6.79 -23.41
C CYS A 249 -0.63 -8.12 -22.67
N PHE A 250 -1.87 -8.52 -22.41
CA PHE A 250 -2.19 -9.82 -21.79
C PHE A 250 -1.73 -11.01 -22.66
N GLU A 251 -2.00 -10.97 -23.96
CA GLU A 251 -1.55 -12.01 -24.89
C GLU A 251 -0.02 -12.09 -24.97
N GLN A 252 0.67 -10.94 -25.00
CA GLN A 252 2.13 -10.90 -24.97
C GLN A 252 2.71 -11.49 -23.67
N MET A 253 2.10 -11.20 -22.53
CA MET A 253 2.47 -11.78 -21.24
C MET A 253 2.35 -13.31 -21.27
N GLN A 254 1.22 -13.85 -21.76
CA GLN A 254 1.02 -15.29 -21.89
C GLN A 254 2.03 -15.93 -22.86
N ASN A 255 2.33 -15.28 -24.00
CA ASN A 255 3.31 -15.75 -24.98
C ASN A 255 4.74 -15.80 -24.42
N LYS A 256 5.06 -14.97 -23.42
CA LYS A 256 6.33 -15.05 -22.66
C LYS A 256 6.35 -16.18 -21.62
N GLY A 257 5.27 -16.98 -21.51
CA GLY A 257 5.15 -18.06 -20.52
C GLY A 257 4.88 -17.56 -19.10
N LEU A 258 4.50 -16.30 -18.93
CA LEU A 258 4.17 -15.73 -17.63
C LEU A 258 2.71 -16.02 -17.28
N SER A 259 2.47 -16.63 -16.12
CA SER A 259 1.12 -16.93 -15.65
C SER A 259 0.45 -15.67 -15.06
N PRO A 260 -0.72 -15.24 -15.58
CA PRO A 260 -1.46 -14.11 -15.05
C PRO A 260 -1.87 -14.31 -13.59
N ASN A 261 -1.88 -13.22 -12.81
CA ASN A 261 -2.36 -13.26 -11.43
C ASN A 261 -3.79 -12.68 -11.33
N SER A 262 -4.34 -12.68 -10.11
CA SER A 262 -5.71 -12.18 -9.87
C SER A 262 -5.93 -10.71 -10.28
N VAL A 263 -4.91 -9.86 -10.13
CA VAL A 263 -4.94 -8.45 -10.55
C VAL A 263 -5.02 -8.38 -12.07
N THR A 264 -4.17 -9.14 -12.76
CA THR A 264 -4.15 -9.19 -14.23
C THR A 264 -5.54 -9.57 -14.77
N TYR A 265 -6.10 -10.69 -14.31
CA TYR A 265 -7.39 -11.18 -14.80
C TYR A 265 -8.52 -10.17 -14.62
N SER A 266 -8.58 -9.51 -13.47
CA SER A 266 -9.61 -8.50 -13.25
C SER A 266 -9.48 -7.30 -14.20
N CYS A 267 -8.26 -6.80 -14.42
CA CYS A 267 -8.02 -5.71 -15.35
C CYS A 267 -8.41 -6.09 -16.79
N VAL A 268 -8.12 -7.33 -17.21
CA VAL A 268 -8.44 -7.84 -18.54
C VAL A 268 -9.95 -8.05 -18.71
N LEU A 269 -10.65 -8.58 -17.70
CA LEU A 269 -12.11 -8.67 -17.72
C LEU A 269 -12.78 -7.30 -17.77
N LYS A 270 -12.26 -6.33 -17.02
CA LYS A 270 -12.70 -4.93 -17.12
C LYS A 270 -12.48 -4.39 -18.53
N ALA A 271 -11.32 -4.63 -19.12
CA ALA A 271 -11.01 -4.22 -20.49
C ALA A 271 -11.98 -4.84 -21.51
N CYS A 272 -12.27 -6.15 -21.41
CA CYS A 272 -13.29 -6.82 -22.22
C CYS A 272 -14.66 -6.14 -22.10
N GLY A 273 -15.09 -5.82 -20.88
CA GLY A 273 -16.33 -5.10 -20.63
C GLY A 273 -16.36 -3.71 -21.28
N CYS A 274 -15.25 -2.96 -21.20
CA CYS A 274 -15.13 -1.63 -21.79
C CYS A 274 -15.23 -1.62 -23.32
N ILE A 275 -14.68 -2.63 -24.00
CA ILE A 275 -14.66 -2.69 -25.48
C ILE A 275 -15.75 -3.59 -26.07
N GLY A 276 -16.58 -4.23 -25.23
CA GLY A 276 -17.62 -5.16 -25.66
C GLY A 276 -17.08 -6.49 -26.22
N ALA A 277 -15.85 -6.90 -25.86
CA ALA A 277 -15.25 -8.16 -26.31
C ALA A 277 -15.77 -9.36 -25.50
N LEU A 278 -17.05 -9.70 -25.70
CA LEU A 278 -17.77 -10.73 -24.93
C LEU A 278 -17.13 -12.11 -25.02
N GLU A 279 -16.86 -12.59 -26.24
CA GLU A 279 -16.29 -13.93 -26.46
C GLU A 279 -14.93 -14.09 -25.77
N LYS A 280 -14.09 -13.04 -25.82
CA LYS A 280 -12.78 -13.06 -25.13
C LYS A 280 -12.97 -13.06 -23.61
N GLY A 281 -13.91 -12.27 -23.10
CA GLY A 281 -14.25 -12.23 -21.68
C GLY A 281 -14.71 -13.59 -21.15
N GLU A 282 -15.53 -14.32 -21.90
CA GLU A 282 -15.97 -15.68 -21.56
C GLU A 282 -14.81 -16.67 -21.53
N GLN A 283 -13.92 -16.62 -22.53
CA GLN A 283 -12.72 -17.47 -22.57
C GLN A 283 -11.83 -17.25 -21.34
N ILE A 284 -11.59 -15.99 -20.97
CA ILE A 284 -10.79 -15.65 -19.79
C ILE A 284 -11.48 -16.10 -18.51
N HIS A 285 -12.79 -15.96 -18.41
CA HIS A 285 -13.55 -16.43 -17.25
C HIS A 285 -13.42 -17.95 -17.07
N GLN A 286 -13.48 -18.71 -18.16
CA GLN A 286 -13.26 -20.16 -18.14
C GLN A 286 -11.83 -20.52 -17.72
N GLU A 287 -10.81 -19.78 -18.19
CA GLU A 287 -9.42 -19.97 -17.77
C GLU A 287 -9.25 -19.78 -16.25
N ILE A 288 -9.86 -18.74 -15.67
CA ILE A 288 -9.85 -18.48 -14.22
C ILE A 288 -10.51 -19.63 -13.45
N ALA A 289 -11.63 -20.16 -13.96
CA ALA A 289 -12.35 -21.28 -13.35
C ALA A 289 -11.49 -22.56 -13.34
N GLN A 290 -10.82 -22.86 -14.45
CA GLN A 290 -9.94 -24.03 -14.58
C GLN A 290 -8.73 -23.96 -13.64
N GLN A 291 -8.26 -22.76 -13.32
CA GLN A 291 -7.15 -22.54 -12.38
C GLN A 291 -7.57 -22.59 -10.90
N GLY A 292 -8.86 -22.85 -10.60
CA GLY A 292 -9.37 -22.94 -9.22
C GLY A 292 -9.35 -21.61 -8.45
N LEU A 293 -9.24 -20.48 -9.17
CA LEU A 293 -9.15 -19.15 -8.56
C LEU A 293 -10.52 -18.61 -8.09
N LEU A 294 -11.62 -19.26 -8.49
CA LEU A 294 -12.99 -18.87 -8.12
C LEU A 294 -13.44 -19.33 -6.73
N GLU A 295 -12.79 -20.34 -6.13
CA GLU A 295 -13.26 -20.96 -4.87
C GLU A 295 -12.79 -20.26 -3.59
N LYS A 296 -11.90 -19.26 -3.67
CA LYS A 296 -11.42 -18.50 -2.50
C LYS A 296 -12.40 -17.36 -2.16
N ARG A 297 -13.37 -17.67 -1.30
CA ARG A 297 -14.55 -16.88 -0.87
C ARG A 297 -14.33 -15.47 -0.23
N TYR A 298 -13.18 -14.83 -0.40
CA TYR A 298 -12.88 -13.54 0.26
C TYR A 298 -12.05 -12.57 -0.61
N HIS A 299 -12.33 -12.47 -1.91
CA HIS A 299 -11.63 -11.51 -2.77
C HIS A 299 -12.58 -10.50 -3.48
N PRO A 300 -12.21 -9.20 -3.52
CA PRO A 300 -12.99 -8.13 -4.17
C PRO A 300 -13.34 -8.39 -5.65
N TRP A 301 -12.65 -9.31 -6.32
CA TRP A 301 -12.84 -9.62 -7.74
C TRP A 301 -14.14 -10.36 -8.06
N GLN A 302 -14.76 -11.06 -7.10
CA GLN A 302 -16.09 -11.65 -7.31
C GLN A 302 -17.14 -10.55 -7.51
N CYS A 303 -17.02 -9.41 -6.82
CA CYS A 303 -17.91 -8.27 -7.03
C CYS A 303 -17.72 -7.65 -8.42
N THR A 304 -16.49 -7.52 -8.94
CA THR A 304 -16.28 -7.04 -10.31
C THR A 304 -16.77 -8.05 -11.35
N CYS A 305 -16.58 -9.35 -11.14
CA CYS A 305 -17.14 -10.38 -12.01
C CYS A 305 -18.68 -10.38 -11.96
N GLU A 306 -19.30 -10.28 -10.78
CA GLU A 306 -20.75 -10.19 -10.63
C GLU A 306 -21.33 -8.87 -11.16
N TYR A 307 -20.63 -7.74 -11.01
CA TYR A 307 -21.06 -6.45 -11.57
C TYR A 307 -20.96 -6.44 -13.10
N VAL A 308 -19.86 -6.95 -13.65
CA VAL A 308 -19.68 -7.09 -15.11
C VAL A 308 -20.67 -8.13 -15.65
N TRP A 309 -20.96 -9.21 -14.91
CA TRP A 309 -21.98 -10.21 -15.26
C TRP A 309 -23.41 -9.66 -15.17
N LYS A 310 -23.74 -8.85 -14.16
CA LYS A 310 -25.03 -8.15 -14.07
C LYS A 310 -25.19 -7.09 -15.16
N MET A 311 -24.11 -6.40 -15.54
CA MET A 311 -24.11 -5.58 -16.75
C MET A 311 -24.26 -6.43 -18.03
N TRP A 312 -23.69 -7.63 -18.09
CA TRP A 312 -23.89 -8.58 -19.19
C TRP A 312 -25.35 -9.05 -19.32
N GLU A 313 -26.02 -9.41 -18.23
CA GLU A 313 -27.45 -9.79 -18.25
C GLU A 313 -28.36 -8.63 -18.68
N TYR A 314 -28.00 -7.40 -18.31
CA TYR A 314 -28.71 -6.18 -18.72
C TYR A 314 -28.62 -5.91 -20.23
N TYR A 315 -27.49 -6.21 -20.87
CA TYR A 315 -27.32 -6.03 -22.33
C TYR A 315 -27.91 -7.19 -23.17
N ASP A 316 -28.00 -8.42 -22.64
CA ASP A 316 -28.60 -9.59 -23.32
C ASP A 316 -30.15 -9.66 -23.20
N GLY A 317 -30.79 -8.65 -22.59
CA GLY A 317 -32.26 -8.51 -22.59
C GLY A 317 -33.03 -9.58 -21.81
N ARG A 318 -32.39 -10.32 -20.90
CA ARG A 318 -33.07 -11.27 -20.00
C ARG A 318 -33.46 -10.58 -18.69
N GLU A 319 -34.68 -10.05 -18.67
CA GLU A 319 -35.46 -9.38 -17.61
C GLU A 319 -34.85 -9.04 -16.22
N GLY A 320 -35.08 -7.79 -15.79
CA GLY A 320 -35.26 -7.45 -14.36
C GLY A 320 -34.70 -6.09 -13.94
N VAL A 321 -35.50 -5.03 -14.03
CA VAL A 321 -35.19 -3.65 -13.57
C VAL A 321 -34.56 -3.64 -12.16
N CYS A 322 -33.39 -3.02 -12.00
CA CYS A 322 -32.90 -2.62 -10.68
C CYS A 322 -32.35 -1.19 -10.71
N ARG A 323 -32.93 -0.34 -9.86
CA ARG A 323 -32.64 1.09 -9.71
C ARG A 323 -31.24 1.29 -9.13
N PHE A 324 -30.50 2.24 -9.69
CA PHE A 324 -29.23 2.74 -9.19
C PHE A 324 -29.34 3.19 -7.72
N ALA A 325 -28.39 2.76 -6.90
CA ALA A 325 -28.01 3.45 -5.68
C ALA A 325 -26.56 3.90 -5.83
N THR A 326 -26.41 5.19 -6.11
CA THR A 326 -25.20 5.97 -5.86
C THR A 326 -24.87 5.97 -4.36
N THR A 327 -23.69 5.46 -4.01
CA THR A 327 -22.73 6.01 -3.03
C THR A 327 -21.47 5.16 -3.06
#